data_AF-A0AAD4NVM9-F1
#
_entry.id   AF-A0AAD4NVM9-F1
#
_cell.length_a   1.000
_cell.length_b   1.000
_cell.length_c   1.000
_cell.angle_alpha   90.00
_cell.angle_beta   90.00
_cell.angle_gamma   90.00
#
_symmetry.space_group_name_H-M   'P 1'
#
loop_
_entity.id
_entity.type
_entity.pdbx_description
1 polymer ?
#
loop_
_entity_poly.entity_id
_entity_poly.type
_entity_poly.pdbx_seq_one_letter_code
_entity_poly.pdbx_strand_id
1 'polypeptide(L)'
;MSQGQQSSPNQPASSKGGSSVTAESPEARSDDWSDVKDPSERRRIQNKLAQRRFRDKMKELKEETERDMVNQRRAGSSYASPEPENINTSQSLSGLPWGGISMRHIVEKGKSKEQSSQRSSRESSIQRGASDTRGSHS
;
A
#
# COMPACT_ATOMS: atom_id res chain seq x y z
N MET A 1 -12.40 24.64 -7.34
CA MET A 1 -11.25 24.51 -8.25
C MET A 1 -10.01 24.82 -7.46
N SER A 2 -9.21 23.82 -7.09
CA SER A 2 -7.92 24.04 -6.43
C SER A 2 -6.88 23.18 -7.14
N GLN A 3 -5.88 23.85 -7.71
CA GLN A 3 -4.79 23.25 -8.46
C GLN A 3 -3.87 22.49 -7.52
N GLY A 4 -3.58 21.23 -7.85
CA GLY A 4 -2.49 20.47 -7.23
C GLY A 4 -1.16 20.86 -7.87
N GLN A 5 -0.23 21.33 -7.06
CA GLN A 5 1.16 21.54 -7.46
C GLN A 5 1.84 20.17 -7.64
N GLN A 6 2.32 19.90 -8.85
CA GLN A 6 3.11 18.72 -9.17
C GLN A 6 4.60 19.05 -8.98
N SER A 7 5.25 18.38 -8.03
CA SER A 7 6.70 18.43 -7.84
C SER A 7 7.39 17.50 -8.84
N SER A 8 8.18 18.09 -9.74
CA SER A 8 9.05 17.40 -10.69
C SER A 8 10.21 16.68 -9.97
N PRO A 9 10.54 15.43 -10.30
CA PRO A 9 11.77 14.81 -9.85
C PRO A 9 12.97 15.29 -10.68
N ASN A 10 13.98 15.75 -9.93
CA ASN A 10 15.30 16.18 -10.35
C ASN A 10 16.01 15.09 -11.17
N GLN A 11 16.40 15.41 -12.41
CA GLN A 11 17.18 14.55 -13.29
C GLN A 11 18.66 14.64 -12.91
N PRO A 12 19.37 13.54 -12.61
CA PRO A 12 20.82 13.56 -12.56
C PRO A 12 21.38 13.60 -13.99
N ALA A 13 22.04 14.69 -14.35
CA ALA A 13 22.82 14.81 -15.56
C ALA A 13 23.94 13.75 -15.56
N SER A 14 23.81 12.74 -16.44
CA SER A 14 24.85 11.76 -16.66
C SER A 14 25.98 12.38 -17.48
N SER A 15 27.09 12.70 -16.83
CA SER A 15 28.37 12.96 -17.46
C SER A 15 28.80 11.74 -18.28
N LYS A 16 28.65 11.84 -19.61
CA LYS A 16 29.30 10.93 -20.55
C LYS A 16 30.81 11.17 -20.51
N GLY A 17 31.51 10.32 -19.78
CA GLY A 17 32.97 10.40 -19.63
C GLY A 17 33.50 9.17 -18.92
N GLY A 18 33.39 8.02 -19.56
CA GLY A 18 33.89 6.77 -19.01
C GLY A 18 33.75 5.66 -20.03
N SER A 19 34.78 5.50 -20.87
CA SER A 19 34.98 4.29 -21.64
C SER A 19 35.18 3.14 -20.65
N SER A 20 34.08 2.50 -20.24
CA SER A 20 34.11 1.25 -19.52
C SER A 20 33.71 0.18 -20.52
N VAL A 21 34.72 -0.49 -21.06
CA VAL A 21 34.58 -1.84 -21.59
C VAL A 21 34.21 -2.75 -20.42
N THR A 22 32.99 -2.62 -19.91
CA THR A 22 32.39 -3.66 -19.08
C THR A 22 32.24 -4.85 -20.01
N ALA A 23 32.93 -5.94 -19.68
CA ALA A 23 32.65 -7.24 -20.26
C ALA A 23 31.17 -7.54 -19.98
N GLU A 24 30.33 -7.21 -20.94
CA GLU A 24 28.94 -7.59 -20.94
C GLU A 24 28.88 -9.11 -20.87
N SER A 25 28.14 -9.61 -19.89
CA SER A 25 27.89 -11.04 -19.79
C SER A 25 27.33 -11.51 -21.14
N PRO A 26 27.82 -12.63 -21.72
CA PRO A 26 27.31 -13.14 -23.00
C PRO A 26 25.80 -13.40 -22.97
N GLU A 27 25.21 -13.52 -21.77
CA GLU A 27 23.77 -13.60 -21.59
C GLU A 27 23.02 -12.30 -21.90
N ALA A 28 23.59 -11.13 -21.62
CA ALA A 28 22.96 -9.83 -21.87
C ALA A 28 22.85 -9.53 -23.38
N ARG A 29 23.91 -9.85 -24.14
CA ARG A 29 23.89 -9.81 -25.62
C ARG A 29 22.89 -10.82 -26.22
N SER A 30 22.55 -11.89 -25.49
CA SER A 30 21.63 -12.94 -25.96
C SER A 30 20.14 -12.63 -25.75
N ASP A 31 19.80 -11.53 -25.07
CA ASP A 31 18.42 -11.16 -24.75
C ASP A 31 17.79 -10.18 -25.77
N ASP A 32 18.60 -9.57 -26.66
CA ASP A 32 18.14 -8.60 -27.67
C ASP A 32 17.69 -9.30 -28.97
N TRP A 33 16.44 -9.78 -28.99
CA TRP A 33 15.81 -10.41 -30.16
C TRP A 33 15.46 -9.43 -31.29
N SER A 34 15.54 -8.14 -31.05
CA SER A 34 15.13 -7.07 -31.98
C SER A 34 16.10 -6.91 -33.16
N ASP A 35 17.38 -7.20 -32.95
CA ASP A 35 18.46 -7.00 -33.94
C ASP A 35 18.80 -8.27 -34.73
N VAL A 36 18.16 -9.40 -34.40
CA VAL A 36 18.41 -10.72 -35.01
C VAL A 36 17.73 -10.84 -36.38
N LYS A 37 18.53 -11.09 -37.43
CA LYS A 37 18.06 -11.20 -38.83
C LYS A 37 17.43 -12.55 -39.16
N ASP A 38 17.85 -13.64 -38.52
CA ASP A 38 17.30 -14.97 -38.74
C ASP A 38 16.01 -15.18 -37.91
N PRO A 39 14.86 -15.54 -38.54
CA PRO A 39 13.62 -15.86 -37.83
C PRO A 39 13.73 -16.99 -36.80
N SER A 40 14.53 -18.02 -37.08
CA SER A 40 14.67 -19.20 -36.21
C SER A 40 15.45 -18.86 -34.94
N GLU A 41 16.52 -18.10 -35.09
CA GLU A 41 17.33 -17.62 -33.98
C GLU A 41 16.53 -16.64 -33.10
N ARG A 42 15.79 -15.72 -33.72
CA ARG A 42 14.86 -14.82 -33.02
C ARG A 42 13.84 -15.61 -32.19
N ARG A 43 13.26 -16.68 -32.75
CA ARG A 43 12.29 -17.52 -32.05
C ARG A 43 12.92 -18.24 -30.84
N ARG A 44 14.17 -18.68 -30.97
CA ARG A 44 14.92 -19.31 -29.86
C ARG A 44 15.14 -18.35 -28.71
N ILE A 45 15.55 -17.11 -28.99
CA ILE A 45 15.75 -16.06 -27.97
C ILE A 45 14.44 -15.71 -27.28
N GLN A 46 13.36 -15.54 -28.04
CA GLN A 46 12.03 -15.30 -27.47
C GLN A 46 11.59 -16.42 -26.53
N ASN A 47 11.74 -17.68 -26.93
CA ASN A 47 11.39 -18.81 -26.07
C ASN A 47 12.23 -18.84 -24.79
N LYS A 48 13.54 -18.58 -24.90
CA LYS A 48 14.45 -18.48 -23.74
C LYS A 48 13.95 -17.41 -22.76
N LEU A 49 13.64 -16.22 -23.26
CA LEU A 49 13.18 -15.10 -22.42
C LEU A 49 11.79 -15.35 -21.83
N ALA A 50 10.86 -15.91 -22.61
CA ALA A 50 9.54 -16.29 -22.13
C ALA A 50 9.64 -17.32 -21.00
N GLN A 51 10.52 -18.31 -21.14
CA GLN A 51 10.72 -19.34 -20.13
C GLN A 51 11.38 -18.79 -18.87
N ARG A 52 12.34 -17.87 -19.00
CA ARG A 52 12.92 -17.13 -17.88
C ARG A 52 11.85 -16.36 -17.12
N ARG A 53 11.08 -15.50 -17.82
CA ARG A 53 9.98 -14.72 -17.23
C ARG A 53 8.91 -15.60 -16.59
N PHE A 54 8.59 -16.75 -17.20
CA PHE A 54 7.65 -17.69 -16.63
C PHE A 54 8.16 -18.23 -15.28
N ARG A 55 9.42 -18.67 -15.22
CA ARG A 55 10.03 -19.17 -14.00
C ARG A 55 10.13 -18.08 -12.92
N ASP A 56 10.45 -16.85 -13.33
CA ASP A 56 10.54 -15.71 -12.42
C ASP A 56 9.16 -15.37 -11.84
N LYS A 57 8.11 -15.29 -12.68
CA LYS A 57 6.72 -15.10 -12.21
C LYS A 57 6.24 -16.23 -11.29
N MET A 58 6.61 -17.48 -11.58
CA MET A 58 6.26 -18.61 -10.73
C MET A 58 6.93 -18.53 -9.35
N LYS A 59 8.18 -18.04 -9.29
CA LYS A 59 8.88 -17.81 -8.01
C LYS A 59 8.30 -16.62 -7.27
N GLU A 60 8.05 -15.51 -7.96
CA GLU A 60 7.47 -14.30 -7.39
C GLU A 60 6.09 -14.56 -6.78
N LEU A 61 5.24 -15.31 -7.47
CA LEU A 61 3.92 -15.67 -6.93
C LEU A 61 4.03 -16.45 -5.61
N LYS A 62 5.01 -17.35 -5.50
CA LYS A 62 5.25 -18.08 -4.25
C LYS A 62 5.71 -17.14 -3.14
N GLU A 63 6.63 -16.24 -3.43
CA GLU A 63 7.11 -15.24 -2.47
C GLU A 63 6.00 -14.26 -2.04
N GLU A 64 5.17 -13.80 -2.98
CA GLU A 64 4.02 -12.92 -2.72
C GLU A 64 3.07 -13.58 -1.71
N THR A 65 2.72 -14.85 -1.92
CA THR A 65 1.85 -15.58 -0.98
C THR A 65 2.48 -15.71 0.41
N GLU A 66 3.80 -15.93 0.50
CA GLU A 66 4.50 -16.00 1.77
C GLU A 66 4.53 -14.63 2.47
N ARG A 67 4.82 -13.56 1.72
CA ARG A 67 4.77 -12.18 2.22
C ARG A 67 3.39 -11.83 2.74
N ASP A 68 2.34 -12.17 2.01
CA ASP A 68 0.96 -11.90 2.41
C ASP A 68 0.56 -12.66 3.67
N MET A 69 0.95 -13.93 3.80
CA MET A 69 0.73 -14.71 5.03
C MET A 69 1.48 -14.13 6.23
N VAL A 70 2.74 -13.74 6.05
CA VAL A 70 3.54 -13.10 7.11
C VAL A 70 2.94 -11.76 7.49
N ASN A 71 2.52 -10.97 6.49
CA ASN A 71 1.86 -9.70 6.71
C ASN A 71 0.53 -9.89 7.44
N GLN A 72 -0.33 -10.82 7.03
CA GLN A 72 -1.58 -11.12 7.72
C GLN A 72 -1.34 -11.56 9.17
N ARG A 73 -0.32 -12.40 9.42
CA ARG A 73 0.08 -12.79 10.78
C ARG A 73 0.52 -11.59 11.62
N ARG A 74 1.28 -10.66 11.05
CA ARG A 74 1.77 -9.46 11.75
C ARG A 74 0.70 -8.37 11.89
N ALA A 75 -0.15 -8.21 10.87
CA ALA A 75 -1.16 -7.17 10.76
C ALA A 75 -2.40 -7.42 11.62
N GLY A 76 -2.58 -8.63 12.18
CA GLY A 76 -3.63 -8.93 13.14
C GLY A 76 -3.66 -8.03 14.38
N SER A 77 -2.59 -7.27 14.65
CA SER A 77 -2.53 -6.29 15.73
C SER A 77 -2.11 -4.87 15.27
N SER A 78 -1.49 -4.71 14.09
CA SER A 78 -0.92 -3.41 13.68
C SER A 78 -1.92 -2.38 13.15
N TYR A 79 -3.11 -2.79 12.69
CA TYR A 79 -4.18 -1.88 12.24
C TYR A 79 -5.38 -1.85 13.19
N ALA A 80 -5.34 -2.61 14.29
CA ALA A 80 -6.40 -2.61 15.29
C ALA A 80 -6.30 -1.34 16.14
N SER A 81 -7.38 -0.57 16.21
CA SER A 81 -7.47 0.59 17.11
C SER A 81 -7.29 0.10 18.56
N PRO A 82 -6.30 0.61 19.32
CA PRO A 82 -6.01 0.10 20.65
C PRO A 82 -7.26 0.27 21.55
N GLU A 83 -7.62 -0.77 22.31
CA GLU A 83 -8.64 -0.63 23.35
C GLU A 83 -8.07 0.24 24.49
N PRO A 84 -8.88 1.11 25.11
CA PRO A 84 -8.42 1.99 26.18
C PRO A 84 -7.88 1.21 27.40
N GLU A 85 -8.27 -0.06 27.57
CA GLU A 85 -7.74 -0.96 28.62
C GLU A 85 -6.33 -1.51 28.32
N ASN A 86 -5.91 -1.56 27.06
CA ASN A 86 -4.58 -2.04 26.65
C ASN A 86 -3.49 -0.95 26.73
N ILE A 87 -3.87 0.29 27.03
CA ILE A 87 -2.95 1.42 27.15
C ILE A 87 -2.45 1.47 28.60
N ASN A 88 -1.25 0.93 28.84
CA ASN A 88 -0.60 0.99 30.15
C ASN A 88 -0.39 2.46 30.57
N THR A 89 -1.12 2.88 31.61
CA THR A 89 -1.10 4.24 32.18
C THR A 89 0.18 4.56 32.97
N SER A 90 1.15 3.64 33.03
CA SER A 90 2.39 3.78 33.80
C SER A 90 3.31 4.91 33.29
N GLN A 91 3.00 5.47 32.12
CA GLN A 91 3.73 6.58 31.50
C GLN A 91 3.01 7.93 31.60
N SER A 92 2.07 8.07 32.54
CA SER A 92 1.68 9.40 33.00
C SER A 92 2.92 10.04 33.63
N LEU A 93 3.57 10.94 32.89
CA LEU A 93 4.70 11.75 33.35
C LEU A 93 4.20 12.68 34.47
N SER A 94 3.97 12.12 35.66
CA SER A 94 3.45 12.80 36.84
C SER A 94 4.56 13.63 37.49
N GLY A 95 4.92 14.73 36.82
CA GLY A 95 5.86 15.73 37.33
C GLY A 95 5.55 17.15 36.84
N LEU A 96 4.59 17.30 35.92
CA LEU A 96 4.11 18.58 35.44
C LEU A 96 2.96 19.06 36.33
N PRO A 97 2.93 20.34 36.75
CA PRO A 97 1.90 20.86 37.68
C PRO A 97 0.47 20.84 37.10
N TRP A 98 0.34 20.58 35.80
CA TRP A 98 -0.91 20.49 35.04
C TRP A 98 -1.29 19.05 34.65
N GLY A 99 -0.49 18.06 35.06
CA GLY A 99 -0.71 16.66 34.72
C GLY A 99 -0.28 16.30 33.29
N GLY A 100 0.20 15.07 33.09
CA GLY A 100 0.58 14.56 31.77
C GLY A 100 -0.62 14.23 30.88
N ILE A 101 -0.39 14.14 29.57
CA ILE A 101 -1.43 13.79 28.59
C ILE A 101 -1.82 12.31 28.76
N SER A 102 -3.11 12.04 28.98
CA SER A 102 -3.65 10.68 29.10
C SER A 102 -4.08 10.12 27.75
N MET A 103 -3.28 9.20 27.19
CA MET A 103 -3.62 8.47 25.96
C MET A 103 -4.90 7.65 26.10
N ARG A 104 -5.18 7.09 27.30
CA ARG A 104 -6.44 6.41 27.60
C ARG A 104 -7.65 7.34 27.35
N HIS A 105 -7.58 8.58 27.85
CA HIS A 105 -8.66 9.54 27.69
C HIS A 105 -8.87 9.94 26.22
N ILE A 106 -7.78 10.15 25.48
CA ILE A 106 -7.82 10.50 24.05
C ILE A 106 -8.52 9.38 23.25
N VAL A 107 -8.13 8.12 23.50
CA VAL A 107 -8.69 6.96 22.81
C VAL A 107 -10.16 6.73 23.21
N GLU A 108 -10.49 6.82 24.49
CA GLU A 108 -11.87 6.67 25.00
C GLU A 108 -12.82 7.72 24.41
N LYS A 109 -12.39 8.99 24.34
CA LYS A 109 -13.14 10.07 23.70
C LYS A 109 -13.26 9.89 22.19
N GLY A 110 -12.19 9.43 21.53
CA GLY A 110 -12.20 9.10 20.10
C GLY A 110 -13.25 8.05 19.76
N LYS A 111 -13.25 6.92 20.47
CA LYS A 111 -14.20 5.81 20.25
C LYS A 111 -15.63 6.23 20.57
N SER A 112 -15.86 6.99 21.64
CA SER A 112 -17.19 7.50 21.99
C SER A 112 -17.78 8.40 20.90
N LYS A 113 -16.93 9.23 20.27
CA LYS A 113 -17.32 10.12 19.17
C LYS A 113 -17.56 9.35 17.86
N GLU A 114 -16.77 8.33 17.58
CA GLU A 114 -16.96 7.47 16.42
C GLU A 114 -18.25 6.65 16.54
N GLN A 115 -18.51 6.04 17.70
CA GLN A 115 -19.73 5.27 17.94
C GLN A 115 -20.99 6.14 17.88
N SER A 116 -20.95 7.36 18.42
CA SER A 116 -22.08 8.29 18.31
C SER A 116 -22.30 8.73 16.87
N SER A 117 -21.23 8.99 16.10
CA SER A 117 -21.31 9.34 14.68
C SER A 117 -21.83 8.18 13.82
N GLN A 118 -21.44 6.94 14.12
CA GLN A 118 -21.95 5.77 13.42
C GLN A 118 -23.43 5.49 13.76
N ARG A 119 -23.84 5.67 15.02
CA ARG A 119 -25.25 5.55 15.44
C ARG A 119 -26.12 6.62 14.79
N SER A 120 -25.70 7.89 14.83
CA SER A 120 -26.44 8.98 14.19
C SER A 120 -26.50 8.85 12.66
N SER A 121 -25.44 8.34 12.02
CA SER A 121 -25.43 8.07 10.57
C SER A 121 -26.43 6.97 10.20
N ARG A 122 -26.56 5.94 11.04
CA ARG A 122 -27.55 4.86 10.83
C ARG A 122 -28.97 5.34 11.11
N GLU A 123 -29.18 6.16 12.12
CA GLU A 123 -30.50 6.70 12.44
C GLU A 123 -30.96 7.74 11.41
N SER A 124 -30.05 8.57 10.89
CA SER A 124 -30.37 9.51 9.80
C SER A 124 -30.66 8.81 8.47
N SER A 125 -29.98 7.70 8.15
CA SER A 125 -30.29 6.93 6.94
C SER A 125 -31.65 6.23 7.01
N ILE A 126 -32.04 5.72 8.18
CA ILE A 126 -33.36 5.13 8.42
C ILE A 126 -34.46 6.19 8.28
N GLN A 127 -34.25 7.39 8.84
CA GLN A 127 -35.21 8.49 8.74
C GLN A 127 -35.36 9.01 7.30
N ARG A 128 -34.28 9.05 6.51
CA ARG A 128 -34.30 9.47 5.10
C ARG A 128 -34.96 8.43 4.18
N GLY A 129 -34.82 7.14 4.49
CA GLY A 129 -35.50 6.06 3.75
C GLY A 129 -37.00 5.96 4.06
N ALA A 130 -37.43 6.41 5.24
CA ALA A 130 -38.84 6.39 5.63
C ALA A 130 -39.66 7.57 5.05
N SER A 131 -39.01 8.65 4.61
CA SER A 131 -39.70 9.82 4.04
C SER A 131 -39.99 9.73 2.53
N ASP A 132 -39.39 8.78 1.80
CA ASP A 132 -39.58 8.64 0.34
C ASP A 132 -40.77 7.73 -0.07
N THR A 133 -41.42 7.04 0.88
CA THR A 133 -42.47 6.05 0.56
C THR A 133 -43.91 6.52 0.82
N ARG A 134 -44.12 7.79 1.21
CA ARG A 134 -45.46 8.33 1.54
C ARG A 134 -45.87 9.48 0.62
N GLY A 135 -45.89 9.23 -0.68
CA GLY A 135 -46.27 10.22 -1.69
C GLY A 135 -46.73 9.62 -3.02
N SER A 136 -47.64 8.66 -2.99
CA SER A 136 -48.37 8.24 -4.21
C SER A 136 -49.71 7.63 -3.81
N HIS A 137 -50.66 8.48 -3.43
CA HIS A 137 -52.07 8.15 -3.46
C HIS A 137 -52.86 9.32 -4.03
N SER A 138 -53.79 8.95 -4.92
CA SER A 138 -54.92 9.69 -5.50
C SER A 138 -54.72 10.20 -6.93
#